data_AF-A0A157MQ38-F1
#
_entry.id   AF-A0A157MQ38-F1
#
_cell.length_a   1.000
_cell.length_b   1.000
_cell.length_c   1.000
_cell.angle_alpha   90.00
_cell.angle_beta   90.00
_cell.angle_gamma   90.00
#
_symmetry.space_group_name_H-M   'P 1'
#
loop_
_entity.id
_entity.type
_entity.pdbx_description
1 polymer ?
#
loop_
_entity_poly.entity_id
_entity_poly.type
_entity_poly.pdbx_seq_one_letter_code
_entity_poly.pdbx_strand_id
1 'polypeptide(L)'
;MIPIAVPSAASILLLLLSFVLGLWLISWLVLLAFSKGSRQWLMKKPRRNIGILVALAVLSVPGYSFEYILIASGRESARREAALRVTLPQAQTLGGVEMPAGTRLELDREGRLDTFVLAEFDAPVSAYGVQATRIRRTLSSDYDEQFNEINRYPGSVTVWGQGAQDVSGWQCDASKKLDFDAQDKGARIGFDKCLLAGGNRVGDIVLPAGAELHARTDAAYGDTQTEPVRWSVSVDGPEPLAVQGLLLGHPALHLDAQRRLVRVAYGVLACPTRLGPMHYPAETEVQMLRYPLSRRMPGAWVFTPYLGMSAPRDDGPAVRAGSSVLQRLDGTVLDVVANEKLMIELYPRLEVDGVVTPGPVNCPQAAR
;
A
#
# COMPACT_ATOMS: atom_id res chain seq x y z
N MET A 1 -6.49 -16.29 6.63
CA MET A 1 -7.27 -15.63 7.70
C MET A 1 -7.60 -16.70 8.73
N ILE A 2 -6.96 -16.67 9.90
CA ILE A 2 -7.36 -17.55 11.00
C ILE A 2 -8.67 -16.95 11.56
N PRO A 3 -9.78 -17.69 11.61
CA PRO A 3 -11.03 -17.17 12.15
C PRO A 3 -10.82 -16.84 13.63
N ILE A 4 -10.85 -15.56 13.96
CA ILE A 4 -10.90 -15.11 15.35
C ILE A 4 -12.31 -15.41 15.80
N ALA A 5 -12.48 -16.48 16.58
CA ALA A 5 -13.76 -16.81 17.18
C ALA A 5 -14.14 -15.66 18.13
N VAL A 6 -15.04 -14.79 17.70
CA VAL A 6 -15.57 -13.72 18.56
C VAL A 6 -16.30 -14.41 19.71
N PRO A 7 -15.90 -14.17 20.98
CA PRO A 7 -16.57 -14.80 22.11
C PRO A 7 -18.06 -14.40 22.10
N SER A 8 -18.94 -15.37 22.34
CA SER A 8 -20.38 -15.11 22.36
C SER A 8 -20.74 -14.05 23.40
N ALA A 9 -21.82 -13.30 23.18
CA ALA A 9 -22.28 -12.29 24.14
C ALA A 9 -22.54 -12.88 25.54
N ALA A 10 -23.01 -14.13 25.62
CA ALA A 10 -23.18 -14.84 26.87
C ALA A 10 -21.84 -15.08 27.60
N SER A 11 -20.78 -15.41 26.86
CA SER A 11 -19.43 -15.59 27.42
C SER A 11 -18.89 -14.29 28.00
N ILE A 12 -19.10 -13.16 27.31
CA ILE A 12 -18.67 -11.83 27.79
C ILE A 12 -19.41 -11.44 29.07
N LEU A 13 -20.73 -11.62 29.10
CA LEU A 13 -21.55 -11.35 30.29
C LEU A 13 -21.14 -12.21 31.49
N LEU A 14 -20.82 -13.49 31.26
CA LEU A 14 -20.35 -14.39 32.30
C LEU A 14 -19.00 -13.96 32.86
N LEU A 15 -18.06 -13.52 32.01
CA LEU A 15 -16.77 -13.00 32.44
C LEU A 15 -16.93 -11.72 33.28
N LEU A 16 -17.75 -10.77 32.82
CA LEU A 16 -18.03 -9.53 33.57
C LEU A 16 -18.65 -9.82 34.94
N LEU A 17 -19.63 -10.73 34.99
CA LEU A 17 -20.25 -11.15 36.25
C LEU A 17 -19.21 -11.80 37.18
N SER A 18 -18.31 -12.63 36.63
CA SER A 18 -17.23 -13.27 37.37
C SER A 18 -16.29 -12.25 38.04
N PHE A 19 -15.95 -11.15 37.35
CA PHE A 19 -15.17 -10.06 37.92
C PHE A 19 -15.88 -9.36 39.08
N VAL A 20 -17.15 -9.00 38.88
CA VAL A 20 -17.96 -8.33 39.91
C VAL A 20 -18.06 -9.21 41.16
N LEU A 21 -18.31 -10.50 41.00
CA LEU A 21 -18.37 -11.45 42.13
C LEU A 21 -17.03 -11.60 42.85
N GLY A 22 -15.90 -11.59 42.11
CA GLY A 22 -14.58 -11.60 42.72
C GLY A 22 -14.24 -10.32 43.48
N LEU A 23 -14.60 -9.14 42.97
CA LEU A 23 -14.45 -7.88 43.71
C LEU A 23 -15.29 -7.87 44.99
N TRP A 24 -16.48 -8.46 44.93
CA TRP A 24 -17.37 -8.60 46.08
C TRP A 24 -16.80 -9.57 47.11
N LEU A 25 -16.19 -10.68 46.66
CA LEU A 25 -15.47 -11.62 47.51
C LEU A 25 -14.28 -10.94 48.22
N ILE A 26 -13.44 -10.22 47.48
CA ILE A 26 -12.29 -9.48 48.04
C ILE A 26 -12.78 -8.48 49.09
N SER A 27 -13.84 -7.72 48.80
CA SER A 27 -14.43 -6.77 49.76
C SER A 27 -14.87 -7.47 51.05
N TRP A 28 -15.51 -8.64 50.96
CA TRP A 28 -15.90 -9.42 52.12
C TRP A 28 -14.70 -9.96 52.91
N LEU A 29 -13.63 -10.41 52.23
CA LEU A 29 -12.41 -10.87 52.88
C LEU A 29 -11.71 -9.73 53.64
N VAL A 30 -11.64 -8.53 53.05
CA VAL A 30 -11.12 -7.33 53.70
C VAL A 30 -11.98 -6.96 54.91
N LEU A 31 -13.31 -6.95 54.77
CA LEU A 31 -14.22 -6.66 55.89
C LEU A 31 -14.09 -7.69 57.02
N LEU A 32 -13.89 -8.97 56.72
CA LEU A 32 -13.64 -10.00 57.73
C LEU A 32 -12.28 -9.82 58.41
N ALA A 33 -11.26 -9.36 57.67
CA ALA A 33 -9.94 -9.08 58.23
C ALA A 33 -9.98 -7.90 59.23
N PHE A 34 -10.72 -6.83 58.93
CA PHE A 34 -10.67 -5.60 59.74
C PHE A 34 -11.85 -5.38 60.70
N SER A 35 -13.01 -6.04 60.52
CA SER A 35 -14.20 -5.81 61.34
C SER A 35 -14.57 -6.99 62.25
N LYS A 36 -14.64 -6.72 63.56
CA LYS A 36 -15.18 -7.68 64.55
C LYS A 36 -16.65 -8.00 64.29
N GLY A 37 -17.45 -7.04 63.79
CA GLY A 37 -18.87 -7.22 63.48
C GLY A 37 -19.09 -8.18 62.31
N SER A 38 -18.25 -8.11 61.28
CA SER A 38 -18.30 -9.03 60.13
C SER A 38 -17.92 -10.46 60.52
N ARG A 39 -16.95 -10.63 61.43
CA ARG A 39 -16.61 -11.95 62.00
C ARG A 39 -17.76 -12.54 62.81
N GLN A 40 -18.46 -11.70 63.59
CA GLN A 40 -19.67 -12.14 64.31
C GLN A 40 -20.79 -12.52 63.35
N TRP A 41 -20.98 -11.81 62.23
CA TRP A 41 -21.93 -12.19 61.18
C TRP A 41 -21.63 -13.58 60.62
N LEU A 42 -20.35 -13.88 60.32
CA LEU A 42 -19.93 -15.20 59.86
C LEU A 42 -20.24 -16.29 60.91
N MET A 43 -19.92 -16.02 62.18
CA MET A 43 -20.12 -16.96 63.29
C MET A 43 -21.59 -17.20 63.66
N LYS A 44 -22.52 -16.27 63.34
CA LYS A 44 -23.96 -16.46 63.59
C LYS A 44 -24.56 -17.60 62.77
N LYS A 45 -24.11 -17.81 61.52
CA LYS A 45 -24.59 -18.87 60.62
C LYS A 45 -23.44 -19.40 59.75
N PRO A 46 -22.49 -20.14 60.33
CA PRO A 46 -21.22 -20.45 59.68
C PRO A 46 -21.39 -21.25 58.39
N ARG A 47 -22.20 -22.33 58.41
CA ARG A 47 -22.41 -23.17 57.21
C ARG A 47 -22.97 -22.39 56.02
N ARG A 48 -23.95 -21.50 56.25
CA ARG A 48 -24.58 -20.72 55.19
C ARG A 48 -23.63 -19.65 54.65
N ASN A 49 -23.00 -18.90 55.55
CA ASN A 49 -22.18 -17.76 55.16
C ASN A 49 -20.85 -18.22 54.51
N ILE A 50 -20.27 -19.33 54.97
CA ILE A 50 -19.17 -20.01 54.28
C ILE A 50 -19.63 -20.50 52.90
N GLY A 51 -20.81 -21.10 52.79
CA GLY A 51 -21.37 -21.52 51.49
C GLY A 51 -21.47 -20.37 50.48
N ILE A 52 -21.89 -19.17 50.92
CA ILE A 52 -21.94 -17.97 50.07
C ILE A 52 -20.54 -17.54 49.62
N LEU A 53 -19.56 -17.50 50.53
CA LEU A 53 -18.17 -17.14 50.18
C LEU A 53 -17.56 -18.16 49.21
N VAL A 54 -17.83 -19.44 49.40
CA VAL A 54 -17.39 -20.51 48.47
C VAL A 54 -18.06 -20.35 47.11
N ALA A 55 -19.36 -20.05 47.04
CA ALA A 55 -20.06 -19.82 45.78
C ALA A 55 -19.49 -18.59 45.04
N LEU A 56 -19.22 -17.50 45.75
CA LEU A 56 -18.57 -16.31 45.18
C LEU A 56 -17.17 -16.65 44.64
N ALA A 57 -16.39 -17.43 45.39
CA ALA A 57 -15.08 -17.88 44.96
C ALA A 57 -15.16 -18.68 43.66
N VAL A 58 -16.00 -19.74 43.63
CA VAL A 58 -16.15 -20.61 42.45
C VAL A 58 -16.63 -19.82 41.23
N LEU A 59 -17.61 -18.92 41.38
CA LEU A 59 -18.15 -18.12 40.29
C LEU A 59 -17.17 -17.04 39.80
N SER A 60 -16.20 -16.63 40.62
CA SER A 60 -15.15 -15.68 40.24
C SER A 60 -13.98 -16.33 39.48
N VAL A 61 -13.79 -17.65 39.58
CA VAL A 61 -12.64 -18.33 38.96
C VAL A 61 -12.52 -18.09 37.45
N PRO A 62 -13.59 -18.21 36.63
CA PRO A 62 -13.48 -18.08 35.17
C PRO A 62 -12.97 -16.72 34.69
N GLY A 63 -13.38 -15.61 35.31
CA GLY A 63 -12.95 -14.27 34.92
C GLY A 63 -11.47 -14.04 35.21
N TYR A 64 -11.03 -14.38 36.43
CA TYR A 64 -9.64 -14.19 36.85
C TYR A 64 -8.67 -15.19 36.21
N SER A 65 -9.11 -16.42 35.91
CA SER A 65 -8.27 -17.38 35.18
C SER A 65 -8.05 -16.93 33.73
N PHE A 66 -9.07 -16.35 33.09
CA PHE A 66 -8.95 -15.78 31.75
C PHE A 66 -7.96 -14.62 31.69
N GLU A 67 -8.05 -13.65 32.61
CA GLU A 67 -7.06 -12.57 32.78
C GLU A 67 -5.64 -13.12 32.99
N TYR A 68 -5.49 -14.08 33.90
CA TYR A 68 -4.19 -14.69 34.15
C TYR A 68 -3.61 -15.35 32.88
N ILE A 69 -4.42 -16.06 32.11
CA ILE A 69 -4.01 -16.66 30.83
C ILE A 69 -3.60 -15.58 29.84
N LEU A 70 -4.35 -14.48 29.71
CA LEU A 70 -4.00 -13.37 28.82
C LEU A 70 -2.66 -12.74 29.22
N ILE A 71 -2.44 -12.50 30.52
CA ILE A 71 -1.20 -11.93 31.03
C ILE A 71 -0.02 -12.91 30.85
N ALA A 72 -0.22 -14.19 31.16
CA ALA A 72 0.82 -15.21 31.02
C ALA A 72 1.21 -15.42 29.55
N SER A 73 0.21 -15.51 28.67
CA SER A 73 0.40 -15.57 27.21
C SER A 73 1.12 -14.33 26.70
N GLY A 74 0.70 -13.13 27.14
CA GLY A 74 1.36 -11.88 26.78
C GLY A 74 2.84 -11.82 27.20
N ARG A 75 3.16 -12.33 28.39
CA ARG A 75 4.57 -12.45 28.85
C ARG A 75 5.37 -13.44 28.02
N GLU A 76 4.78 -14.56 27.62
CA GLU A 76 5.44 -15.56 26.79
C GLU A 76 5.67 -15.04 25.38
N SER A 77 4.68 -14.38 24.78
CA SER A 77 4.80 -13.68 23.50
C SER A 77 5.88 -12.61 23.55
N ALA A 78 5.92 -11.77 24.59
CA ALA A 78 6.95 -10.75 24.75
C ALA A 78 8.36 -11.36 24.87
N ARG A 79 8.51 -12.52 25.54
CA ARG A 79 9.79 -13.24 25.59
C ARG A 79 10.19 -13.78 24.22
N ARG A 80 9.25 -14.35 23.48
CA ARG A 80 9.49 -14.85 22.11
C ARG A 80 9.88 -13.71 21.17
N GLU A 81 9.14 -12.61 21.20
CA GLU A 81 9.47 -11.40 20.43
C GLU A 81 10.84 -10.83 20.80
N ALA A 82 11.20 -10.84 22.09
CA ALA A 82 12.53 -10.41 22.52
C ALA A 82 13.64 -11.33 21.99
N ALA A 83 13.39 -12.64 21.88
CA ALA A 83 14.35 -13.60 21.33
C ALA A 83 14.56 -13.44 19.81
N LEU A 84 13.56 -12.89 19.10
CA LEU A 84 13.65 -12.57 17.68
C LEU A 84 14.39 -11.25 17.41
N ARG A 85 14.57 -10.40 18.42
CA ARG A 85 15.29 -9.13 18.29
C ARG A 85 16.76 -9.30 18.68
N VAL A 86 17.63 -9.16 17.70
CA VAL A 86 19.07 -9.39 17.86
C VAL A 86 19.84 -8.15 17.40
N THR A 87 20.92 -7.79 18.09
CA THR A 87 21.86 -6.77 17.61
C THR A 87 23.13 -7.46 17.13
N LEU A 88 23.60 -7.11 15.93
CA LEU A 88 24.81 -7.73 15.38
C LEU A 88 26.04 -7.33 16.20
N PRO A 89 26.80 -8.29 16.75
CA PRO A 89 28.00 -8.00 17.54
C PRO A 89 29.20 -7.59 16.66
N GLN A 90 29.21 -8.05 15.41
CA GLN A 90 30.27 -7.78 14.44
C GLN A 90 29.66 -7.54 13.06
N ALA A 91 30.42 -6.88 12.18
CA ALA A 91 30.00 -6.69 10.81
C ALA A 91 29.85 -8.04 10.09
N GLN A 92 28.78 -8.22 9.33
CA GLN A 92 28.49 -9.44 8.59
C GLN A 92 27.62 -9.14 7.37
N THR A 93 27.84 -9.89 6.30
CA THR A 93 26.97 -9.83 5.12
C THR A 93 25.74 -10.72 5.34
N LEU A 94 24.54 -10.13 5.36
CA LEU A 94 23.28 -10.84 5.46
C LEU A 94 22.40 -10.50 4.26
N GLY A 95 21.94 -11.53 3.54
CA GLY A 95 21.07 -11.35 2.39
C GLY A 95 21.68 -10.50 1.27
N GLY A 96 23.01 -10.50 1.12
CA GLY A 96 23.72 -9.68 0.13
C GLY A 96 23.98 -8.23 0.55
N VAL A 97 23.63 -7.84 1.78
CA VAL A 97 23.91 -6.51 2.33
C VAL A 97 25.00 -6.62 3.39
N GLU A 98 26.06 -5.80 3.28
CA GLU A 98 27.10 -5.69 4.31
C GLU A 98 26.56 -4.88 5.49
N MET A 99 26.24 -5.57 6.58
CA MET A 99 25.68 -4.93 7.77
C MET A 99 26.79 -4.65 8.79
N PRO A 100 26.91 -3.42 9.31
CA PRO A 100 27.89 -3.09 10.33
C PRO A 100 27.50 -3.69 11.70
N ALA A 101 28.48 -3.76 12.60
CA ALA A 101 28.22 -4.03 14.02
C ALA A 101 27.25 -2.98 14.60
N GLY A 102 26.37 -3.41 15.51
CA GLY A 102 25.31 -2.55 16.07
C GLY A 102 24.01 -2.53 15.27
N THR A 103 23.96 -3.17 14.09
CA THR A 103 22.70 -3.33 13.33
C THR A 103 21.65 -4.04 14.18
N ARG A 104 20.47 -3.44 14.31
CA ARG A 104 19.31 -4.03 14.99
C ARG A 104 18.51 -4.86 14.01
N LEU A 105 18.36 -6.15 14.29
CA LEU A 105 17.63 -7.11 13.48
C LEU A 105 16.37 -7.59 14.20
N GLU A 106 15.30 -7.79 13.43
CA GLU A 106 14.17 -8.62 13.83
C GLU A 106 14.16 -9.85 12.92
N LEU A 107 14.15 -11.03 13.53
CA LEU A 107 14.21 -12.32 12.86
C LEU A 107 12.82 -12.95 12.75
N ASP A 108 12.58 -13.71 11.68
CA ASP A 108 11.43 -14.62 11.62
C ASP A 108 11.68 -15.87 12.48
N ARG A 109 12.93 -16.35 12.53
CA ARG A 109 13.35 -17.51 13.32
C ARG A 109 14.47 -17.14 14.29
N GLU A 110 14.29 -17.54 15.54
CA GLU A 110 15.28 -17.36 16.60
C GLU A 110 16.61 -18.01 16.20
N GLY A 111 17.71 -17.26 16.38
CA GLY A 111 19.07 -17.72 16.09
C GLY A 111 19.45 -17.83 14.61
N ARG A 112 18.53 -17.63 13.66
CA ARG A 112 18.79 -17.70 12.22
C ARG A 112 18.83 -16.31 11.59
N LEU A 113 20.02 -15.72 11.57
CA LEU A 113 20.25 -14.34 11.10
C LEU A 113 19.87 -14.12 9.63
N ASP A 114 19.93 -15.15 8.81
CA ASP A 114 19.51 -15.14 7.40
C ASP A 114 18.00 -14.93 7.21
N THR A 115 17.21 -15.21 8.25
CA THR A 115 15.75 -15.05 8.25
C THR A 115 15.27 -13.69 8.78
N PHE A 116 16.12 -12.66 8.75
CA PHE A 116 15.73 -11.33 9.19
C PHE A 116 14.59 -10.76 8.34
N VAL A 117 13.59 -10.20 9.02
CA VAL A 117 12.43 -9.51 8.42
C VAL A 117 12.57 -8.00 8.50
N LEU A 118 13.37 -7.51 9.44
CA LEU A 118 13.68 -6.09 9.61
C LEU A 118 15.15 -5.93 9.98
N ALA A 119 15.81 -4.96 9.36
CA ALA A 119 17.12 -4.46 9.74
C ALA A 119 17.06 -2.94 9.87
N GLU A 120 17.59 -2.42 10.97
CA GLU A 120 17.72 -0.98 11.24
C GLU A 120 19.17 -0.65 11.52
N PHE A 121 19.66 0.41 10.87
CA PHE A 121 21.04 0.85 10.94
C PHE A 121 21.13 2.20 11.64
N ASP A 122 22.11 2.37 12.52
CA ASP A 122 22.35 3.66 13.18
C ASP A 122 22.98 4.69 12.22
N ALA A 123 23.79 4.22 11.26
CA ALA A 123 24.30 5.01 10.15
C ALA A 123 23.81 4.41 8.82
N PRO A 124 23.60 5.21 7.77
CA PRO A 124 23.19 4.69 6.47
C PRO A 124 24.17 3.65 5.90
N VAL A 125 23.63 2.58 5.34
CA VAL A 125 24.37 1.45 4.76
C VAL A 125 24.01 1.31 3.28
N SER A 126 24.99 1.02 2.43
CA SER A 126 24.73 0.77 1.01
C SER A 126 24.01 -0.57 0.80
N ALA A 127 22.78 -0.52 0.30
CA ALA A 127 21.97 -1.70 0.01
C ALA A 127 21.10 -1.45 -1.23
N TYR A 128 21.13 -2.37 -2.19
CA TYR A 128 20.31 -2.31 -3.41
C TYR A 128 20.44 -0.99 -4.20
N GLY A 129 21.62 -0.37 -4.17
CA GLY A 129 21.88 0.93 -4.80
C GLY A 129 21.42 2.15 -4.01
N VAL A 130 20.99 1.98 -2.76
CA VAL A 130 20.47 3.05 -1.87
C VAL A 130 21.32 3.13 -0.60
N GLN A 131 21.48 4.33 -0.05
CA GLN A 131 21.94 4.53 1.32
C GLN A 131 20.77 4.32 2.28
N ALA A 132 20.64 3.08 2.76
CA ALA A 132 19.52 2.59 3.55
C ALA A 132 19.75 2.81 5.05
N THR A 133 18.73 3.30 5.74
CA THR A 133 18.63 3.36 7.21
C THR A 133 17.78 2.23 7.77
N ARG A 134 16.89 1.67 6.94
CA ARG A 134 15.99 0.57 7.30
C ARG A 134 15.71 -0.33 6.11
N ILE A 135 15.70 -1.64 6.33
CA ILE A 135 15.32 -2.65 5.33
C ILE A 135 14.29 -3.57 5.94
N ARG A 136 13.17 -3.78 5.26
CA ARG A 136 12.16 -4.79 5.60
C ARG A 136 12.10 -5.83 4.49
N ARG A 137 11.96 -7.10 4.86
CA ARG A 137 11.80 -8.21 3.93
C ARG A 137 10.48 -8.91 4.20
N THR A 138 9.76 -9.21 3.13
CA THR A 138 8.65 -10.16 3.18
C THR A 138 9.21 -11.51 2.76
N LEU A 139 9.21 -12.48 3.66
CA LEU A 139 9.75 -13.81 3.38
C LEU A 139 8.66 -14.73 2.84
N SER A 140 9.05 -15.58 1.89
CA SER A 140 8.27 -16.69 1.34
C SER A 140 8.95 -18.00 1.72
N SER A 141 8.19 -19.09 1.71
CA SER A 141 8.68 -20.42 2.08
C SER A 141 8.19 -21.46 1.10
N ASP A 142 9.10 -22.36 0.72
CA ASP A 142 8.78 -23.58 -0.01
C ASP A 142 8.63 -24.73 0.98
N TYR A 143 7.70 -25.64 0.71
CA TYR A 143 7.44 -26.82 1.53
C TYR A 143 7.55 -28.09 0.70
N ASP A 144 7.95 -29.20 1.32
CA ASP A 144 7.88 -30.53 0.71
C ASP A 144 6.44 -31.09 0.74
N GLU A 145 6.26 -32.30 0.20
CA GLU A 145 4.96 -32.99 0.20
C GLU A 145 4.45 -33.34 1.61
N GLN A 146 5.35 -33.35 2.59
CA GLN A 146 5.04 -33.59 4.01
C GLN A 146 4.91 -32.28 4.80
N PHE A 147 4.83 -31.13 4.12
CA PHE A 147 4.75 -29.78 4.70
C PHE A 147 5.95 -29.37 5.56
N ASN A 148 7.12 -29.97 5.37
CA ASN A 148 8.36 -29.46 5.97
C ASN A 148 8.93 -28.33 5.11
N GLU A 149 9.34 -27.24 5.77
CA GLU A 149 9.94 -26.08 5.11
C GLU A 149 11.29 -26.47 4.48
N ILE A 150 11.41 -26.38 3.16
CA ILE A 150 12.62 -26.68 2.39
C ILE A 150 13.50 -25.44 2.27
N ASN A 151 12.88 -24.30 1.96
CA ASN A 151 13.59 -23.06 1.67
C ASN A 151 12.81 -21.86 2.17
N ARG A 152 13.53 -20.81 2.58
CA ARG A 152 12.96 -19.53 3.00
C ARG A 152 13.77 -18.41 2.37
N TYR A 153 13.09 -17.53 1.65
CA TYR A 153 13.71 -16.50 0.82
C TYR A 153 12.86 -15.23 0.78
N PRO A 154 13.45 -14.06 0.52
CA PRO A 154 12.66 -12.84 0.33
C PRO A 154 11.83 -12.93 -0.95
N GLY A 155 10.53 -12.60 -0.86
CA GLY A 155 9.65 -12.35 -2.00
C GLY A 155 9.59 -10.88 -2.39
N SER A 156 9.74 -9.98 -1.42
CA SER A 156 9.90 -8.54 -1.64
C SER A 156 10.77 -7.90 -0.57
N VAL A 157 11.38 -6.76 -0.92
CA VAL A 157 12.23 -5.98 -0.03
C VAL A 157 11.79 -4.52 -0.09
N THR A 158 11.47 -3.94 1.06
CA THR A 158 11.20 -2.51 1.19
C THR A 158 12.37 -1.84 1.89
N VAL A 159 12.85 -0.74 1.33
CA VAL A 159 14.00 0.01 1.83
C VAL A 159 13.57 1.44 2.15
N TRP A 160 14.16 2.01 3.21
CA TRP A 160 14.11 3.44 3.53
C TRP A 160 15.52 3.95 3.72
N GLY A 161 15.74 5.21 3.39
CA GLY A 161 16.99 5.94 3.54
C GLY A 161 16.72 7.39 3.94
N GLN A 162 17.58 8.29 3.47
CA GLN A 162 17.46 9.73 3.73
C GLN A 162 17.38 10.51 2.41
N GLY A 163 16.44 11.46 2.37
CA GLY A 163 16.32 12.46 1.30
C GLY A 163 16.14 11.89 -0.11
N ALA A 164 16.48 12.70 -1.11
CA ALA A 164 16.49 12.29 -2.50
C ALA A 164 17.74 11.45 -2.81
N GLN A 165 17.56 10.31 -3.47
CA GLN A 165 18.65 9.43 -3.89
C GLN A 165 18.44 8.96 -5.33
N ASP A 166 19.55 8.73 -6.04
CA ASP A 166 19.52 8.15 -7.38
C ASP A 166 19.31 6.63 -7.28
N VAL A 167 18.19 6.14 -7.84
CA VAL A 167 17.84 4.71 -7.84
C VAL A 167 17.41 4.31 -9.23
N SER A 168 18.17 3.41 -9.86
CA SER A 168 18.00 3.07 -11.28
C SER A 168 18.02 4.31 -12.19
N GLY A 169 18.78 5.33 -11.80
CA GLY A 169 18.91 6.61 -12.48
C GLY A 169 17.75 7.59 -12.26
N TRP A 170 16.74 7.26 -11.46
CA TRP A 170 15.67 8.16 -11.09
C TRP A 170 15.97 8.79 -9.72
N GLN A 171 15.60 10.07 -9.53
CA GLN A 171 15.67 10.68 -8.21
C GLN A 171 14.44 10.26 -7.42
N CYS A 172 14.57 9.29 -6.52
CA CYS A 172 13.51 8.81 -5.63
C CYS A 172 13.63 9.49 -4.26
N ASP A 173 12.50 9.77 -3.60
CA ASP A 173 12.49 10.19 -2.20
C ASP A 173 12.66 8.97 -1.30
N ALA A 174 13.90 8.74 -0.87
CA ALA A 174 14.26 7.63 -0.01
C ALA A 174 13.80 7.80 1.45
N SER A 175 13.31 8.98 1.84
CA SER A 175 12.62 9.11 3.14
C SER A 175 11.28 8.36 3.15
N LYS A 176 10.73 8.08 1.97
CA LYS A 176 9.57 7.22 1.75
C LYS A 176 10.03 5.80 1.41
N LYS A 177 9.06 4.90 1.30
CA LYS A 177 9.35 3.51 0.94
C LYS A 177 9.87 3.41 -0.49
N LEU A 178 10.92 2.63 -0.69
CA LEU A 178 11.31 2.09 -1.99
C LEU A 178 11.06 0.58 -1.96
N ASP A 179 10.29 0.09 -2.91
CA ASP A 179 9.94 -1.32 -3.03
C ASP A 179 10.80 -1.98 -4.12
N PHE A 180 11.26 -3.19 -3.81
CA PHE A 180 12.06 -4.03 -4.68
C PHE A 180 11.44 -5.43 -4.70
N ASP A 181 11.38 -6.01 -5.88
CA ASP A 181 10.88 -7.36 -6.08
C ASP A 181 12.02 -8.36 -6.10
N ALA A 182 11.78 -9.52 -5.49
CA ALA A 182 12.70 -10.62 -5.49
C ALA A 182 12.35 -11.62 -6.59
N GLN A 183 13.31 -11.89 -7.45
CA GLN A 183 13.26 -12.91 -8.50
C GLN A 183 14.14 -14.10 -8.14
N ASP A 184 13.89 -15.24 -8.78
CA ASP A 184 14.64 -16.49 -8.59
C ASP A 184 14.79 -16.86 -7.11
N LYS A 185 13.68 -16.82 -6.36
CA LYS A 185 13.65 -17.12 -4.93
C LYS A 185 14.66 -16.30 -4.12
N GLY A 186 14.71 -15.00 -4.37
CA GLY A 186 15.56 -14.07 -3.62
C GLY A 186 16.99 -13.92 -4.14
N ALA A 187 17.39 -14.64 -5.19
CA ALA A 187 18.74 -14.53 -5.74
C ALA A 187 18.98 -13.21 -6.48
N ARG A 188 17.92 -12.61 -7.04
CA ARG A 188 17.98 -11.30 -7.72
C ARG A 188 16.95 -10.36 -7.12
N ILE A 189 17.41 -9.23 -6.60
CA ILE A 189 16.53 -8.15 -6.09
C ILE A 189 16.56 -7.01 -7.11
N GLY A 190 15.41 -6.74 -7.73
CA GLY A 190 15.25 -5.69 -8.74
C GLY A 190 14.40 -4.54 -8.22
N PHE A 191 14.72 -3.32 -8.64
CA PHE A 191 13.89 -2.17 -8.34
C PHE A 191 12.48 -2.36 -8.92
N ASP A 192 11.46 -2.14 -8.08
CA ASP A 192 10.05 -2.22 -8.44
C ASP A 192 9.42 -0.81 -8.41
N LYS A 193 9.39 -0.14 -7.26
CA LYS A 193 8.60 1.09 -7.12
C LYS A 193 9.22 2.12 -6.18
N CYS A 194 9.04 3.41 -6.47
CA CYS A 194 9.32 4.51 -5.53
C CYS A 194 8.39 5.70 -5.73
N LEU A 195 8.37 6.61 -4.75
CA LEU A 195 7.91 7.98 -4.95
C LEU A 195 9.08 8.83 -5.45
N LEU A 196 8.85 9.61 -6.49
CA LEU A 196 9.85 10.49 -7.08
C LEU A 196 10.13 11.69 -6.15
N ALA A 197 11.39 12.04 -6.02
CA ALA A 197 11.81 13.34 -5.52
C ALA A 197 11.70 14.40 -6.64
N GLY A 198 11.93 15.67 -6.29
CA GLY A 198 11.99 16.76 -7.26
C GLY A 198 13.17 16.62 -8.23
N GLY A 199 13.02 17.18 -9.44
CA GLY A 199 14.11 17.29 -10.43
C GLY A 199 14.10 16.24 -11.54
N ASN A 200 13.16 15.28 -11.52
CA ASN A 200 13.01 14.31 -12.60
C ASN A 200 12.39 14.94 -13.86
N ARG A 201 12.90 14.56 -15.04
CA ARG A 201 12.41 15.04 -16.35
C ARG A 201 12.32 13.91 -17.37
N VAL A 202 11.35 14.02 -18.28
CA VAL A 202 11.11 13.12 -19.41
C VAL A 202 10.89 13.99 -20.65
N GLY A 203 11.95 14.23 -21.42
CA GLY A 203 11.93 15.28 -22.46
C GLY A 203 11.60 16.63 -21.83
N ASP A 204 10.54 17.27 -22.32
CA ASP A 204 10.05 18.56 -21.80
C ASP A 204 9.12 18.42 -20.59
N ILE A 205 8.77 17.20 -20.18
CA ILE A 205 7.86 16.94 -19.05
C ILE A 205 8.68 16.97 -17.75
N VAL A 206 8.37 17.91 -16.88
CA VAL A 206 8.93 17.98 -15.52
C VAL A 206 8.01 17.19 -14.59
N LEU A 207 8.50 16.08 -14.04
CA LEU A 207 7.70 15.25 -13.15
C LEU A 207 7.71 15.84 -11.74
N PRO A 208 6.54 15.99 -11.08
CA PRO A 208 6.48 16.54 -9.74
C PRO A 208 7.03 15.56 -8.70
N ALA A 209 7.49 16.09 -7.58
CA ALA A 209 7.78 15.26 -6.41
C ALA A 209 6.50 14.60 -5.91
N GLY A 210 6.61 13.37 -5.42
CA GLY A 210 5.47 12.55 -5.00
C GLY A 210 4.79 11.77 -6.14
N ALA A 211 5.19 11.98 -7.40
CA ALA A 211 4.78 11.10 -8.49
C ALA A 211 5.26 9.66 -8.23
N GLU A 212 4.43 8.69 -8.55
CA GLU A 212 4.69 7.29 -8.28
C GLU A 212 5.32 6.62 -9.51
N LEU A 213 6.57 6.15 -9.36
CA LEU A 213 7.31 5.43 -10.39
C LEU A 213 7.23 3.93 -10.14
N HIS A 214 6.92 3.17 -11.18
CA HIS A 214 7.03 1.72 -11.22
C HIS A 214 7.93 1.28 -12.36
N ALA A 215 8.84 0.36 -12.07
CA ALA A 215 9.48 -0.47 -13.05
C ALA A 215 8.46 -1.47 -13.58
N ARG A 216 8.42 -1.64 -14.89
CA ARG A 216 7.64 -2.70 -15.53
C ARG A 216 8.60 -3.71 -16.12
N THR A 217 8.36 -4.98 -15.82
CA THR A 217 8.95 -6.09 -16.57
C THR A 217 8.14 -6.25 -17.85
N ASP A 218 8.81 -6.53 -18.96
CA ASP A 218 8.20 -6.59 -20.29
C ASP A 218 6.95 -7.49 -20.26
N ALA A 219 5.76 -6.88 -20.28
CA ALA A 219 4.52 -7.61 -20.39
C ALA A 219 4.38 -8.06 -21.84
N ALA A 220 4.79 -9.29 -22.13
CA ALA A 220 4.49 -9.94 -23.41
C ALA A 220 2.97 -9.96 -23.59
N TYR A 221 2.47 -9.16 -24.53
CA TYR A 221 1.07 -9.21 -24.96
C TYR A 221 0.97 -10.28 -26.05
N GLY A 222 0.71 -11.53 -25.64
CA GLY A 222 0.71 -12.67 -26.55
C GLY A 222 2.08 -12.94 -27.20
N ASP A 223 2.08 -13.79 -28.22
CA ASP A 223 3.27 -14.58 -28.56
C ASP A 223 4.42 -13.86 -29.28
N THR A 224 4.32 -12.58 -29.70
CA THR A 224 5.42 -11.96 -30.48
C THR A 224 5.56 -10.44 -30.46
N GLN A 225 4.69 -9.67 -29.79
CA GLN A 225 4.75 -8.20 -29.90
C GLN A 225 4.68 -7.51 -28.52
N THR A 226 5.83 -6.97 -28.09
CA THR A 226 5.99 -6.19 -26.86
C THR A 226 6.03 -4.70 -27.16
N GLU A 227 5.19 -3.93 -26.48
CA GLU A 227 5.37 -2.48 -26.36
C GLU A 227 6.60 -2.24 -25.48
N PRO A 228 7.56 -1.38 -25.86
CA PRO A 228 8.83 -1.23 -25.15
C PRO A 228 8.67 -0.38 -23.88
N VAL A 229 7.72 -0.74 -23.01
CA VAL A 229 7.44 -0.04 -21.75
C VAL A 229 8.33 -0.61 -20.66
N ARG A 230 9.24 0.23 -20.14
CA ARG A 230 10.08 -0.10 -19.00
C ARG A 230 9.63 0.59 -17.71
N TRP A 231 9.02 1.76 -17.81
CA TRP A 231 8.60 2.55 -16.65
C TRP A 231 7.14 2.97 -16.78
N SER A 232 6.42 2.98 -15.66
CA SER A 232 5.13 3.65 -15.50
C SER A 232 5.26 4.75 -14.47
N VAL A 233 4.78 5.94 -14.77
CA VAL A 233 4.74 7.07 -13.84
C VAL A 233 3.31 7.53 -13.68
N SER A 234 2.76 7.42 -12.48
CA SER A 234 1.44 7.95 -12.14
C SER A 234 1.62 9.23 -11.33
N VAL A 235 0.94 10.29 -11.74
CA VAL A 235 0.98 11.58 -11.05
C VAL A 235 -0.38 11.83 -10.43
N ASP A 236 -0.50 11.51 -9.14
CA ASP A 236 -1.73 11.78 -8.38
C ASP A 236 -1.55 13.09 -7.61
N GLY A 237 -2.31 14.11 -7.99
CA GLY A 237 -2.20 15.42 -7.38
C GLY A 237 -3.22 16.41 -7.93
N PRO A 238 -3.49 17.51 -7.19
CA PRO A 238 -4.44 18.52 -7.63
C PRO A 238 -3.90 19.40 -8.76
N GLU A 239 -2.58 19.44 -8.95
CA GLU A 239 -1.92 20.23 -9.99
C GLU A 239 -1.77 19.41 -11.29
N PRO A 240 -2.15 19.97 -12.45
CA PRO A 240 -2.04 19.24 -13.70
C PRO A 240 -0.61 19.23 -14.23
N LEU A 241 -0.27 18.15 -14.92
CA LEU A 241 1.00 17.96 -15.59
C LEU A 241 0.89 18.37 -17.06
N ALA A 242 1.81 19.21 -17.52
CA ALA A 242 1.92 19.53 -18.94
C ALA A 242 2.56 18.35 -19.72
N VAL A 243 1.80 17.77 -20.66
CA VAL A 243 2.23 16.65 -21.51
C VAL A 243 1.90 16.97 -22.96
N GLN A 244 2.94 17.17 -23.79
CA GLN A 244 2.80 17.54 -25.22
C GLN A 244 1.84 18.71 -25.47
N GLY A 245 1.84 19.72 -24.58
CA GLY A 245 1.00 20.91 -24.69
C GLY A 245 -0.41 20.77 -24.10
N LEU A 246 -0.81 19.58 -23.62
CA LEU A 246 -2.04 19.37 -22.86
C LEU A 246 -1.77 19.46 -21.37
N LEU A 247 -2.67 20.09 -20.62
CA LEU A 247 -2.66 20.07 -19.15
C LEU A 247 -3.49 18.89 -18.65
N LEU A 248 -2.81 17.85 -18.18
CA LEU A 248 -3.42 16.58 -17.78
C LEU A 248 -3.48 16.44 -16.27
N GLY A 249 -4.66 16.10 -15.76
CA GLY A 249 -4.87 15.65 -14.40
C GLY A 249 -4.76 14.15 -14.28
N HIS A 250 -4.23 13.69 -13.14
CA HIS A 250 -4.01 12.27 -12.80
C HIS A 250 -3.38 11.43 -13.93
N PRO A 251 -2.37 11.92 -14.68
CA PRO A 251 -1.87 11.18 -15.82
C PRO A 251 -1.04 9.96 -15.39
N ALA A 252 -1.24 8.86 -16.11
CA ALA A 252 -0.37 7.69 -16.10
C ALA A 252 0.45 7.66 -17.39
N LEU A 253 1.77 7.82 -17.27
CA LEU A 253 2.72 7.86 -18.38
C LEU A 253 3.47 6.53 -18.47
N HIS A 254 3.57 5.98 -19.66
CA HIS A 254 4.43 4.83 -19.95
C HIS A 254 5.67 5.30 -20.71
N LEU A 255 6.84 4.87 -20.24
CA LEU A 255 8.13 5.28 -20.78
C LEU A 255 8.98 4.06 -21.17
N ASP A 256 9.86 4.26 -22.16
CA ASP A 256 10.84 3.25 -22.54
C ASP A 256 12.05 3.23 -21.59
N ALA A 257 12.98 2.30 -21.80
CA ALA A 257 14.18 2.19 -20.99
C ALA A 257 15.05 3.46 -21.00
N GLN A 258 14.99 4.24 -22.08
CA GLN A 258 15.67 5.53 -22.26
C GLN A 258 14.86 6.71 -21.72
N ARG A 259 13.74 6.45 -21.02
CA ARG A 259 12.83 7.46 -20.43
C ARG A 259 12.21 8.38 -21.46
N ARG A 260 11.97 7.87 -22.66
CA ARG A 260 11.16 8.57 -23.66
C ARG A 260 9.70 8.16 -23.48
N LEU A 261 8.81 9.12 -23.64
CA LEU A 261 7.38 8.87 -23.57
C LEU A 261 6.97 7.91 -24.68
N VAL A 262 6.49 6.72 -24.29
CA VAL A 262 5.91 5.72 -25.20
C VAL A 262 4.44 6.00 -25.39
N ARG A 263 3.71 6.24 -24.30
CA ARG A 263 2.31 6.65 -24.34
C ARG A 263 1.84 7.32 -23.06
N VAL A 264 0.83 8.16 -23.19
CA VAL A 264 -0.08 8.46 -22.08
C VAL A 264 -1.08 7.30 -22.00
N ALA A 265 -1.01 6.51 -20.94
CA ALA A 265 -1.90 5.38 -20.71
C ALA A 265 -3.28 5.82 -20.23
N TYR A 266 -3.32 6.91 -19.46
CA TYR A 266 -4.53 7.53 -18.94
C TYR A 266 -4.23 8.99 -18.54
N GLY A 267 -5.25 9.83 -18.53
CA GLY A 267 -5.26 11.16 -17.94
C GLY A 267 -6.60 11.83 -18.22
N VAL A 268 -6.86 12.96 -17.57
CA VAL A 268 -8.03 13.81 -17.87
C VAL A 268 -7.59 15.22 -18.22
N LEU A 269 -8.33 15.91 -19.09
CA LEU A 269 -8.06 17.33 -19.34
C LEU A 269 -8.37 18.14 -18.08
N ALA A 270 -7.39 18.87 -17.56
CA ALA A 270 -7.59 19.74 -16.40
C ALA A 270 -8.46 20.96 -16.72
N CYS A 271 -8.39 21.44 -17.96
CA CYS A 271 -9.08 22.64 -18.42
C CYS A 271 -9.91 22.34 -19.67
N PRO A 272 -11.00 23.10 -19.92
CA PRO A 272 -11.64 23.08 -21.22
C PRO A 272 -10.63 23.40 -22.32
N THR A 273 -10.57 22.57 -23.35
CA THR A 273 -9.53 22.63 -24.39
C THR A 273 -10.17 22.64 -25.76
N ARG A 274 -9.76 23.59 -26.61
CA ARG A 274 -10.13 23.60 -28.02
C ARG A 274 -8.99 23.01 -28.83
N LEU A 275 -9.30 22.02 -29.67
CA LEU A 275 -8.33 21.35 -30.53
C LEU A 275 -8.95 21.14 -31.91
N GLY A 276 -8.47 21.90 -32.91
CA GLY A 276 -9.12 21.94 -34.22
C GLY A 276 -10.60 22.34 -34.10
N PRO A 277 -11.54 21.58 -34.69
CA PRO A 277 -12.97 21.88 -34.58
C PRO A 277 -13.59 21.47 -33.25
N MET A 278 -12.87 20.69 -32.42
CA MET A 278 -13.40 20.09 -31.19
C MET A 278 -13.27 21.03 -29.99
N HIS A 279 -14.31 21.05 -29.16
CA HIS A 279 -14.34 21.73 -27.87
C HIS A 279 -14.51 20.68 -26.77
N TYR A 280 -13.42 20.35 -26.07
CA TYR A 280 -13.45 19.38 -24.98
C TYR A 280 -13.72 20.07 -23.65
N PRO A 281 -14.72 19.64 -22.87
CA PRO A 281 -14.84 20.08 -21.49
C PRO A 281 -13.63 19.58 -20.67
N ALA A 282 -13.37 20.23 -19.53
CA ALA A 282 -12.52 19.65 -18.51
C ALA A 282 -13.04 18.25 -18.13
N GLU A 283 -12.17 17.42 -17.56
CA GLU A 283 -12.45 16.03 -17.17
C GLU A 283 -12.71 15.08 -18.36
N THR A 284 -12.53 15.52 -19.61
CA THR A 284 -12.48 14.61 -20.77
C THR A 284 -11.29 13.67 -20.61
N GLU A 285 -11.52 12.36 -20.66
CA GLU A 285 -10.45 11.38 -20.59
C GLU A 285 -9.60 11.42 -21.85
N VAL A 286 -8.30 11.29 -21.66
CA VAL A 286 -7.31 11.29 -22.73
C VAL A 286 -6.35 10.13 -22.59
N GLN A 287 -6.05 9.51 -23.72
CA GLN A 287 -5.02 8.49 -23.81
C GLN A 287 -4.44 8.49 -25.22
N MET A 288 -3.20 8.02 -25.36
CA MET A 288 -2.66 7.66 -26.67
C MET A 288 -3.08 6.23 -27.01
N LEU A 289 -3.18 5.94 -28.30
CA LEU A 289 -3.48 4.58 -28.75
C LEU A 289 -2.47 3.57 -28.21
N ARG A 290 -2.99 2.40 -27.81
CA ARG A 290 -2.16 1.26 -27.44
C ARG A 290 -1.65 0.54 -28.68
N TYR A 291 -0.52 -0.16 -28.54
CA TYR A 291 -0.07 -1.12 -29.53
C TYR A 291 -1.15 -2.19 -29.83
N PRO A 292 -1.32 -2.66 -31.09
CA PRO A 292 -0.62 -2.24 -32.31
C PRO A 292 -1.24 -1.03 -33.03
N LEU A 293 -2.36 -0.49 -32.54
CA LEU A 293 -3.07 0.61 -33.20
C LEU A 293 -2.21 1.88 -33.33
N SER A 294 -1.35 2.14 -32.35
CA SER A 294 -0.39 3.25 -32.40
C SER A 294 0.59 3.20 -33.58
N ARG A 295 0.92 2.01 -34.12
CA ARG A 295 1.74 1.89 -35.34
C ARG A 295 0.96 2.25 -36.61
N ARG A 296 -0.33 1.94 -36.64
CA ARG A 296 -1.20 2.26 -37.79
C ARG A 296 -1.56 3.75 -37.82
N MET A 297 -1.67 4.36 -36.64
CA MET A 297 -2.03 5.76 -36.46
C MET A 297 -1.04 6.45 -35.51
N PRO A 298 0.19 6.74 -35.96
CA PRO A 298 1.20 7.36 -35.11
C PRO A 298 0.77 8.77 -34.69
N GLY A 299 1.01 9.10 -33.42
CA GLY A 299 0.66 10.39 -32.83
C GLY A 299 -0.84 10.64 -32.63
N ALA A 300 -1.68 9.63 -32.82
CA ALA A 300 -3.11 9.74 -32.55
C ALA A 300 -3.41 9.63 -31.05
N TRP A 301 -4.20 10.57 -30.58
CA TRP A 301 -4.78 10.64 -29.25
C TRP A 301 -6.25 10.27 -29.31
N VAL A 302 -6.77 9.76 -28.21
CA VAL A 302 -8.17 9.43 -28.03
C VAL A 302 -8.73 10.33 -26.94
N PHE A 303 -9.76 11.08 -27.28
CA PHE A 303 -10.48 11.97 -26.36
C PHE A 303 -11.88 11.42 -26.13
N THR A 304 -12.19 11.08 -24.87
CA THR A 304 -13.44 10.43 -24.50
C THR A 304 -14.20 11.31 -23.51
N PRO A 305 -15.34 11.90 -23.92
CA PRO A 305 -16.22 12.57 -22.99
C PRO A 305 -16.72 11.58 -21.93
N TYR A 306 -16.53 11.94 -20.65
CA TYR A 306 -17.02 11.15 -19.52
C TYR A 306 -18.57 11.10 -19.49
N LEU A 307 -19.12 10.20 -18.67
CA LEU A 307 -20.57 9.97 -18.55
C LEU A 307 -21.33 11.29 -18.28
N GLY A 308 -22.38 11.54 -19.06
CA GLY A 308 -23.18 12.77 -18.99
C GLY A 308 -22.58 13.99 -19.70
N MET A 309 -21.35 13.89 -20.22
CA MET A 309 -20.69 14.97 -20.95
C MET A 309 -20.83 14.82 -22.48
N SER A 310 -20.59 15.92 -23.17
CA SER A 310 -20.46 15.97 -24.62
C SER A 310 -19.36 16.95 -25.02
N ALA A 311 -18.63 16.63 -26.08
CA ALA A 311 -17.67 17.50 -26.73
C ALA A 311 -18.32 18.14 -27.98
N PRO A 312 -18.68 19.43 -27.95
CA PRO A 312 -19.13 20.14 -29.14
C PRO A 312 -18.06 20.17 -30.24
N ARG A 313 -18.49 20.32 -31.49
CA ARG A 313 -17.60 20.52 -32.63
C ARG A 313 -18.18 21.48 -33.66
N ASP A 314 -17.32 22.26 -34.28
CA ASP A 314 -17.72 23.32 -35.23
C ASP A 314 -18.22 22.78 -36.57
N ASP A 315 -17.81 21.56 -36.94
CA ASP A 315 -17.98 20.94 -38.24
C ASP A 315 -18.98 19.77 -38.23
N GLY A 316 -19.79 19.61 -37.17
CA GLY A 316 -20.74 18.51 -37.08
C GLY A 316 -21.44 18.35 -35.73
N PRO A 317 -22.14 17.22 -35.51
CA PRO A 317 -22.81 16.95 -34.24
C PRO A 317 -21.81 16.74 -33.10
N ALA A 318 -22.20 17.16 -31.89
CA ALA A 318 -21.41 16.94 -30.69
C ALA A 318 -21.18 15.45 -30.42
N VAL A 319 -19.99 15.10 -29.95
CA VAL A 319 -19.64 13.73 -29.56
C VAL A 319 -20.01 13.53 -28.10
N ARG A 320 -20.77 12.48 -27.80
CA ARG A 320 -21.25 12.18 -26.44
C ARG A 320 -20.50 10.98 -25.85
N ALA A 321 -20.66 10.78 -24.54
CA ALA A 321 -20.23 9.57 -23.86
C ALA A 321 -20.69 8.29 -24.59
N GLY A 322 -19.81 7.28 -24.67
CA GLY A 322 -20.00 6.07 -25.49
C GLY A 322 -19.31 6.15 -26.86
N SER A 323 -18.82 7.33 -27.25
CA SER A 323 -17.94 7.49 -28.41
C SER A 323 -16.72 8.34 -28.05
N SER A 324 -15.62 8.08 -28.76
CA SER A 324 -14.33 8.73 -28.59
C SER A 324 -13.91 9.40 -29.89
N VAL A 325 -13.18 10.50 -29.78
CA VAL A 325 -12.59 11.19 -30.93
C VAL A 325 -11.13 10.77 -31.05
N LEU A 326 -10.77 10.19 -32.19
CA LEU A 326 -9.37 10.00 -32.55
C LEU A 326 -8.87 11.26 -33.23
N GLN A 327 -7.87 11.91 -32.64
CA GLN A 327 -7.38 13.20 -33.11
C GLN A 327 -5.87 13.31 -32.95
N ARG A 328 -5.22 14.09 -33.81
CA ARG A 328 -3.85 14.54 -33.61
C ARG A 328 -3.82 15.87 -32.85
N LEU A 329 -2.71 16.14 -32.17
CA LEU A 329 -2.52 17.41 -31.45
C LEU A 329 -2.38 18.65 -32.37
N ASP A 330 -2.31 18.46 -33.68
CA ASP A 330 -2.40 19.55 -34.67
C ASP A 330 -3.86 20.00 -34.95
N GLY A 331 -4.84 19.33 -34.35
CA GLY A 331 -6.27 19.61 -34.55
C GLY A 331 -6.96 18.70 -35.56
N THR A 332 -6.22 17.87 -36.30
CA THR A 332 -6.81 16.97 -37.31
C THR A 332 -7.60 15.83 -36.65
N VAL A 333 -8.91 15.82 -36.88
CA VAL A 333 -9.80 14.70 -36.48
C VAL A 333 -9.62 13.56 -37.47
N LEU A 334 -9.22 12.39 -36.96
CA LEU A 334 -8.99 11.19 -37.75
C LEU A 334 -10.28 10.36 -37.88
N ASP A 335 -11.00 10.18 -36.78
CA ASP A 335 -12.26 9.43 -36.75
C ASP A 335 -13.04 9.72 -35.45
N VAL A 336 -14.33 9.37 -35.45
CA VAL A 336 -15.16 9.28 -34.24
C VAL A 336 -15.65 7.85 -34.11
N VAL A 337 -15.21 7.17 -33.06
CA VAL A 337 -15.34 5.71 -32.92
C VAL A 337 -16.05 5.37 -31.62
N ALA A 338 -16.94 4.38 -31.65
CA ALA A 338 -17.59 3.86 -30.45
C ALA A 338 -16.55 3.30 -29.46
N ASN A 339 -16.74 3.56 -28.17
CA ASN A 339 -15.78 3.18 -27.13
C ASN A 339 -15.48 1.67 -27.12
N GLU A 340 -16.48 0.83 -27.41
CA GLU A 340 -16.29 -0.63 -27.42
C GLU A 340 -15.26 -1.07 -28.46
N LYS A 341 -15.20 -0.39 -29.62
CA LYS A 341 -14.24 -0.72 -30.69
C LYS A 341 -12.80 -0.37 -30.30
N LEU A 342 -12.62 0.55 -29.35
CA LEU A 342 -11.32 0.92 -28.80
C LEU A 342 -11.02 0.20 -27.47
N MET A 343 -11.93 -0.68 -27.01
CA MET A 343 -11.87 -1.31 -25.68
C MET A 343 -11.73 -0.28 -24.55
N ILE A 344 -12.46 0.83 -24.66
CA ILE A 344 -12.50 1.88 -23.65
C ILE A 344 -13.71 1.62 -22.76
N GLU A 345 -13.44 1.42 -21.46
CA GLU A 345 -14.45 1.29 -20.44
C GLU A 345 -14.38 2.52 -19.52
N LEU A 346 -15.49 3.24 -19.40
CA LEU A 346 -15.62 4.35 -18.46
C LEU A 346 -16.11 3.79 -17.13
N TYR A 347 -15.30 3.92 -16.09
CA TYR A 347 -15.70 3.51 -14.74
C TYR A 347 -16.35 4.67 -14.00
N PRO A 348 -17.43 4.42 -13.23
CA PRO A 348 -17.97 5.43 -12.34
C PRO A 348 -16.92 5.81 -11.28
N ARG A 349 -16.75 7.10 -11.05
CA ARG A 349 -15.94 7.60 -9.93
C ARG A 349 -16.53 7.14 -8.61
N LEU A 350 -15.65 6.74 -7.71
CA LEU A 350 -16.04 6.31 -6.37
C LEU A 350 -16.05 7.53 -5.45
N GLU A 351 -17.16 7.70 -4.75
CA GLU A 351 -17.30 8.66 -3.65
C GLU A 351 -17.32 7.87 -2.34
N VAL A 352 -16.33 8.13 -1.49
CA VAL A 352 -16.22 7.52 -0.16
C VAL A 352 -16.28 8.66 0.85
N ASP A 353 -17.28 8.63 1.74
CA ASP A 353 -17.48 9.65 2.77
C ASP A 353 -17.52 11.11 2.25
N GLY A 354 -18.11 11.33 1.07
CA GLY A 354 -18.20 12.65 0.45
C GLY A 354 -16.97 13.06 -0.37
N VAL A 355 -15.96 12.19 -0.49
CA VAL A 355 -14.72 12.45 -1.24
C VAL A 355 -14.69 11.61 -2.51
N VAL A 356 -14.68 12.29 -3.65
CA VAL A 356 -14.53 11.65 -4.98
C VAL A 356 -13.06 11.27 -5.20
N THR A 357 -12.82 10.03 -5.64
CA THR A 357 -11.47 9.53 -5.96
C THR A 357 -11.40 9.03 -7.41
N PRO A 358 -10.42 9.48 -8.22
CA PRO A 358 -9.48 10.56 -7.90
C PRO A 358 -10.18 11.92 -7.76
N GLY A 359 -9.64 12.78 -6.90
CA GLY A 359 -10.22 14.11 -6.62
C GLY A 359 -10.19 15.05 -7.82
N PRO A 360 -10.89 16.19 -7.78
CA PRO A 360 -10.91 17.15 -8.88
C PRO A 360 -9.51 17.72 -9.14
N VAL A 361 -9.25 18.04 -10.42
CA VAL A 361 -7.98 18.63 -10.87
C VAL A 361 -8.17 20.13 -11.00
N ASN A 362 -7.23 20.91 -10.47
CA ASN A 362 -7.31 22.37 -10.57
C ASN A 362 -6.86 22.80 -11.97
N CYS A 363 -7.75 23.43 -12.73
CA CYS A 363 -7.33 24.18 -13.91
C CYS A 363 -6.57 25.43 -13.44
N PRO A 364 -5.25 25.56 -13.69
CA PRO A 364 -4.53 26.78 -13.34
C PRO A 364 -5.15 27.93 -14.12
N GLN A 365 -5.73 28.90 -13.41
CA GLN A 365 -6.15 30.14 -14.03
C GLN A 365 -4.89 30.82 -14.58
N ALA A 366 -4.86 31.10 -15.87
CA ALA A 366 -3.75 31.83 -16.47
C ALA A 366 -3.48 33.09 -15.64
N ALA A 367 -2.24 33.25 -15.16
CA ALA A 367 -1.80 34.50 -14.57
C ALA A 367 -2.06 35.60 -15.61
N ARG A 368 -2.98 36.52 -15.28
CA ARG A 368 -3.30 37.66 -16.13
C ARG A 368 -2.15 38.65 -16.18
#